data_AF-A0A6B0VBH7-F1
#
_entry.id   AF-A0A6B0VBH7-F1
#
_cell.length_a   1.000
_cell.length_b   1.000
_cell.length_c   1.000
_cell.angle_alpha   90.00
_cell.angle_beta   90.00
_cell.angle_gamma   90.00
#
_symmetry.space_group_name_H-M   'P 1'
#
loop_
_entity.id
_entity.type
_entity.pdbx_description
1 polymer ?
#
loop_
_entity_poly.entity_id
_entity_poly.type
_entity_poly.pdbx_seq_one_letter_code
_entity_poly.pdbx_strand_id
1 'polypeptide(L)'
;MLEVYRLAFLCTIFYVNVNCAPFSENIVYPKLLNARGINGQKVLHIKDGLTLTLEKLSVLADSLVFTESNDGVAPETIMNGTELEENLFQERKKMAAVAVEDIDGTIQVMGVISETMRIAPLPAMARSEDGHIAHKIYKMERSITQCENDADTVPEGTTTCKRHGSAVFANVVPDEFFVEVHMMVDKYHYRPFQERHQLVKYLALNLALVNMRFEDTSNPKIQFLLTSVKVEPNFAVTYQDKDFVWPISNRTYAHANLTFYTLLDKYGKSPADITVAVTGLNLADYYSYGRTSTAVEGQARLGGVCNANYSMVMVEDVPLSFGMVSRLPHELGHALGAPHDGLTHMWNACLPPRNECRRNSENDHFIMHPSEPGNGKFSNCSKEHMTAFISTLSTSCFDLKAKQNCKTQVKKLPGVSINLTEICQIAHPNFLEWNVEPVNKENCRFLCCSRRSLNSYEKTCGLEHFLPDGADCGDAKRCVKGTCGYYDEYGAPTTPRQSA
;
A
#
# COMPACT_ATOMS: atom_id res chain seq x y z
N MET A 1 -45.48 -52.71 25.22
CA MET A 1 -44.29 -52.25 25.97
C MET A 1 -43.04 -52.37 25.11
N LEU A 2 -42.96 -51.63 24.01
CA LEU A 2 -41.76 -51.55 23.19
C LEU A 2 -41.73 -50.27 22.32
N GLU A 3 -42.25 -49.14 22.83
CA GLU A 3 -42.19 -47.86 22.08
C GLU A 3 -41.96 -46.61 22.95
N VAL A 4 -41.63 -46.75 24.24
CA VAL A 4 -41.39 -45.60 25.13
C VAL A 4 -39.90 -45.35 25.41
N TYR A 5 -39.00 -46.23 24.96
CA TYR A 5 -37.56 -46.12 25.19
C TYR A 5 -36.72 -45.65 23.98
N ARG A 6 -37.34 -45.17 22.90
CA ARG A 6 -36.62 -44.60 21.73
C ARG A 6 -36.65 -43.08 21.64
N LEU A 7 -37.45 -42.38 22.46
CA LEU A 7 -37.55 -40.91 22.42
C LEU A 7 -36.69 -40.19 23.47
N ALA A 8 -36.13 -40.90 24.45
CA ALA A 8 -35.33 -40.30 25.52
C ALA A 8 -33.81 -40.33 25.29
N PHE A 9 -33.34 -40.97 24.21
CA PHE A 9 -31.90 -41.06 23.89
C PHE A 9 -31.45 -40.16 22.73
N LEU A 10 -32.37 -39.38 22.14
CA LEU A 10 -32.08 -38.46 21.03
C LEU A 10 -32.05 -36.97 21.45
N CYS A 11 -32.32 -36.65 22.71
CA CYS A 11 -32.30 -35.27 23.21
C CYS A 11 -31.08 -34.92 24.09
N THR A 12 -30.06 -35.78 24.19
CA THR A 12 -28.90 -35.56 25.07
C THR A 12 -27.53 -35.58 24.39
N ILE A 13 -27.45 -35.64 23.05
CA ILE A 13 -26.16 -35.53 22.31
C ILE A 13 -26.27 -34.55 21.12
N PHE A 14 -26.88 -33.39 21.34
CA PHE A 14 -26.70 -32.20 20.47
C PHE A 14 -26.40 -30.94 21.29
N TYR A 15 -25.66 -31.10 22.38
CA TYR A 15 -24.74 -30.06 22.86
C TYR A 15 -23.35 -30.32 22.26
N VAL A 16 -23.28 -30.42 20.94
CA VAL A 16 -22.05 -29.97 20.29
C VAL A 16 -22.14 -28.46 20.42
N ASN A 17 -21.36 -27.91 21.35
CA ASN A 17 -20.98 -26.52 21.34
C ASN A 17 -20.34 -26.26 19.98
N VAL A 18 -21.16 -26.00 18.97
CA VAL A 18 -20.74 -25.31 17.78
C VAL A 18 -20.51 -23.89 18.27
N ASN A 19 -19.31 -23.65 18.79
CA ASN A 19 -18.74 -22.32 18.88
C ASN A 19 -18.55 -21.81 17.45
N CYS A 20 -19.65 -21.48 16.79
CA CYS A 20 -19.72 -20.64 15.60
C CYS A 20 -19.78 -19.16 15.98
N ALA A 21 -19.31 -18.81 17.19
CA ALA A 21 -18.86 -17.47 17.44
C ALA A 21 -17.42 -17.36 16.88
N PRO A 22 -17.11 -16.39 16.00
CA PRO A 22 -15.72 -15.99 15.83
C PRO A 22 -15.15 -15.74 17.23
N PHE A 23 -13.96 -16.26 17.55
CA PHE A 23 -13.31 -15.99 18.83
C PHE A 23 -13.46 -14.48 19.14
N SER A 24 -14.12 -14.16 20.26
CA SER A 24 -14.48 -12.79 20.64
C SER A 24 -13.27 -11.86 20.72
N GLU A 25 -12.07 -12.42 20.86
CA GLU A 25 -10.78 -11.72 20.90
C GLU A 25 -10.42 -10.95 19.61
N ASN A 26 -11.13 -11.19 18.51
CA ASN A 26 -10.89 -10.56 17.20
C ASN A 26 -11.99 -9.59 16.76
N ILE A 27 -13.03 -9.38 17.56
CA ILE A 27 -14.08 -8.41 17.28
C ILE A 27 -13.72 -7.10 17.96
N VAL A 28 -13.76 -6.00 17.20
CA VAL A 28 -13.38 -4.66 17.67
C VAL A 28 -14.42 -3.64 17.22
N TYR A 29 -14.40 -2.47 17.87
CA TYR A 29 -15.31 -1.36 17.59
C TYR A 29 -14.48 -0.09 17.39
N PRO A 30 -13.96 0.15 16.18
CA PRO A 30 -13.08 1.27 15.89
C PRO A 30 -13.78 2.61 16.15
N LYS A 31 -13.03 3.54 16.74
CA LYS A 31 -13.48 4.92 17.00
C LYS A 31 -12.51 5.89 16.36
N LEU A 32 -13.04 6.90 15.69
CA LEU A 32 -12.23 7.99 15.16
C LEU A 32 -12.07 9.04 16.26
N LEU A 33 -10.84 9.22 16.72
CA LEU A 33 -10.49 10.20 17.74
C LEU A 33 -9.79 11.37 17.07
N ASN A 34 -10.15 12.58 17.45
CA ASN A 34 -9.34 13.74 17.12
C ASN A 34 -8.10 13.71 18.04
N ALA A 35 -6.89 13.72 17.47
CA ALA A 35 -5.70 13.85 18.30
C ALA A 35 -5.81 15.16 19.09
N ARG A 36 -5.45 15.12 20.38
CA ARG A 36 -5.23 16.30 21.23
C ARG A 36 -3.96 17.09 20.84
N GLY A 37 -3.49 16.88 19.61
CA GLY A 37 -2.33 17.47 18.98
C GLY A 37 -2.76 18.39 17.85
N ILE A 38 -1.84 19.21 17.40
CA ILE A 38 -2.21 20.56 17.00
C ILE A 38 -2.40 20.68 15.48
N ASN A 39 -2.39 19.52 14.83
CA ASN A 39 -2.52 19.37 13.39
C ASN A 39 -3.91 18.84 13.02
N GLY A 40 -4.81 18.65 14.00
CA GLY A 40 -6.09 17.97 13.79
C GLY A 40 -5.91 16.54 13.25
N GLN A 41 -4.76 15.91 13.51
CA GLN A 41 -4.44 14.59 12.98
C GLN A 41 -5.44 13.58 13.55
N LYS A 42 -6.12 12.85 12.67
CA LYS A 42 -7.11 11.85 13.08
C LYS A 42 -6.38 10.61 13.57
N VAL A 43 -6.83 10.06 14.71
CA VAL A 43 -6.31 8.81 15.25
C VAL A 43 -7.44 7.79 15.22
N LEU A 44 -7.23 6.69 14.52
CA LEU A 44 -8.16 5.58 14.54
C LEU A 44 -7.82 4.68 15.74
N HIS A 45 -8.67 4.68 16.75
CA HIS A 45 -8.55 3.76 17.86
C HIS A 45 -9.29 2.46 17.54
N ILE A 46 -8.57 1.34 17.39
CA ILE A 46 -9.16 0.05 17.02
C ILE A 46 -9.44 -0.78 18.28
N LYS A 47 -8.42 -0.98 19.13
CA LYS A 47 -8.52 -1.58 20.46
C LYS A 47 -7.33 -1.14 21.31
N ASP A 48 -7.34 -1.49 22.60
CA ASP A 48 -6.20 -1.22 23.49
C ASP A 48 -4.89 -1.77 22.91
N GLY A 49 -3.87 -0.92 22.83
CA GLY A 49 -2.58 -1.23 22.22
C GLY A 49 -2.55 -1.21 20.69
N LEU A 50 -3.67 -0.94 20.02
CA LEU A 50 -3.77 -0.87 18.55
C LEU A 50 -4.52 0.40 18.10
N THR A 51 -3.75 1.42 17.79
CA THR A 51 -4.21 2.68 17.20
C THR A 51 -3.52 2.91 15.87
N LEU A 52 -4.13 3.66 14.95
CA LEU A 52 -3.46 4.16 13.75
C LEU A 52 -3.43 5.68 13.72
N THR A 53 -2.29 6.25 13.40
CA THR A 53 -2.16 7.69 13.16
C THR A 53 -2.44 7.95 11.69
N LEU A 54 -3.57 8.58 11.39
CA LEU A 54 -4.06 8.68 10.01
C LEU A 54 -3.38 9.84 9.28
N GLU A 55 -2.53 9.51 8.31
CA GLU A 55 -2.04 10.42 7.27
C GLU A 55 -2.89 10.23 6.01
N LYS A 56 -3.19 11.30 5.28
CA LYS A 56 -3.86 11.18 3.97
C LYS A 56 -2.94 10.42 3.00
N LEU A 57 -3.49 9.43 2.30
CA LEU A 57 -2.77 8.80 1.19
C LEU A 57 -3.07 9.50 -0.13
N SER A 58 -2.14 9.39 -1.07
CA SER A 58 -2.30 9.88 -2.44
C SER A 58 -1.56 8.97 -3.41
N VAL A 59 -2.33 8.29 -4.25
CA VAL A 59 -1.93 7.24 -5.20
C VAL A 59 -2.81 7.20 -6.46
N LEU A 60 -3.88 7.99 -6.53
CA LEU A 60 -4.75 8.14 -7.69
C LEU A 60 -4.37 9.38 -8.51
N ALA A 61 -4.53 9.29 -9.83
CA ALA A 61 -4.60 10.49 -10.65
C ALA A 61 -5.87 11.30 -10.34
N ASP A 62 -5.79 12.64 -10.43
CA ASP A 62 -6.94 13.54 -10.18
C ASP A 62 -8.18 13.16 -10.99
N SER A 63 -7.95 12.74 -12.24
CA SER A 63 -8.98 12.21 -13.14
C SER A 63 -8.66 10.75 -13.44
N LEU A 64 -9.32 9.84 -12.75
CA LEU A 64 -9.18 8.40 -12.96
C LEU A 64 -10.16 7.94 -14.05
N VAL A 65 -9.65 7.26 -15.07
CA VAL A 65 -10.50 6.70 -16.13
C VAL A 65 -11.00 5.33 -15.69
N PHE A 66 -12.32 5.16 -15.60
CA PHE A 66 -12.96 3.87 -15.33
C PHE A 66 -13.69 3.37 -16.57
N THR A 67 -13.41 2.14 -16.97
CA THR A 67 -13.96 1.53 -18.19
C THR A 67 -14.59 0.19 -17.87
N GLU A 68 -15.81 -0.06 -18.34
CA GLU A 68 -16.51 -1.33 -18.16
C GLU A 68 -16.83 -1.92 -19.53
N SER A 69 -16.15 -3.02 -19.90
CA SER A 69 -16.33 -3.65 -21.20
C SER A 69 -17.25 -4.85 -21.07
N ASN A 70 -18.52 -4.67 -21.42
CA ASN A 70 -19.52 -5.74 -21.38
C ASN A 70 -19.93 -6.32 -22.73
N ASP A 71 -19.36 -5.85 -23.87
CA ASP A 71 -19.42 -6.46 -25.23
C ASP A 71 -19.24 -5.38 -26.34
N GLY A 72 -18.06 -4.77 -26.44
CA GLY A 72 -17.68 -3.97 -27.62
C GLY A 72 -17.37 -2.49 -27.33
N VAL A 73 -18.36 -1.68 -26.95
CA VAL A 73 -18.14 -0.26 -26.59
C VAL A 73 -18.11 -0.14 -25.07
N ALA A 74 -16.93 0.13 -24.53
CA ALA A 74 -16.74 0.33 -23.11
C ALA A 74 -16.80 1.84 -22.81
N PRO A 75 -17.91 2.38 -22.26
CA PRO A 75 -18.00 3.80 -21.96
C PRO A 75 -16.94 4.18 -20.92
N GLU A 76 -16.11 5.17 -21.26
CA GLU A 76 -15.18 5.77 -20.32
C GLU A 76 -15.95 6.66 -19.34
N THR A 77 -15.78 6.40 -18.06
CA THR A 77 -16.27 7.24 -16.97
C THR A 77 -15.08 7.89 -16.30
N ILE A 78 -15.05 9.22 -16.22
CA ILE A 78 -14.02 9.93 -15.46
C ILE A 78 -14.49 10.03 -14.02
N MET A 79 -13.68 9.53 -13.09
CA MET A 79 -13.91 9.60 -11.65
C MET A 79 -12.93 10.61 -11.02
N ASN A 80 -13.38 11.35 -10.02
CA ASN A 80 -12.54 12.31 -9.30
C ASN A 80 -11.66 11.58 -8.28
N GLY A 81 -10.35 11.48 -8.56
CA GLY A 81 -9.38 10.83 -7.70
C GLY A 81 -9.27 11.48 -6.33
N THR A 82 -9.34 12.81 -6.25
CA THR A 82 -9.27 13.54 -4.96
C THR A 82 -10.46 13.22 -4.06
N GLU A 83 -11.65 13.07 -4.63
CA GLU A 83 -12.86 12.66 -3.89
C GLU A 83 -12.76 11.19 -3.42
N LEU A 84 -12.27 10.30 -4.30
CA LEU A 84 -12.06 8.89 -3.97
C LEU A 84 -11.06 8.70 -2.81
N GLU A 85 -10.05 9.57 -2.70
CA GLU A 85 -9.03 9.56 -1.65
C GLU A 85 -9.45 10.27 -0.36
N GLU A 86 -10.61 10.94 -0.32
CA GLU A 86 -11.02 11.73 0.84
C GLU A 86 -11.09 10.88 2.12
N ASN A 87 -11.46 9.63 2.02
CA ASN A 87 -11.59 8.74 3.17
C ASN A 87 -10.48 7.68 3.25
N LEU A 88 -9.41 7.87 2.49
CA LEU A 88 -8.28 6.94 2.43
C LEU A 88 -7.09 7.47 3.23
N PHE A 89 -6.53 6.60 4.07
CA PHE A 89 -5.47 6.95 5.01
C PHE A 89 -4.38 5.89 5.08
N GLN A 90 -3.18 6.31 5.49
CA GLN A 90 -2.02 5.45 5.66
C GLN A 90 -1.29 5.74 6.98
N GLU A 91 -0.53 4.74 7.46
CA GLU A 91 0.49 4.89 8.49
C GLU A 91 1.72 4.05 8.09
N ARG A 92 2.70 4.71 7.46
CA ARG A 92 3.87 4.05 6.84
C ARG A 92 4.66 3.20 7.84
N LYS A 93 4.86 3.69 9.08
CA LYS A 93 5.60 2.96 10.14
C LYS A 93 4.99 1.60 10.49
N LYS A 94 3.69 1.41 10.24
CA LYS A 94 2.98 0.17 10.53
C LYS A 94 2.63 -0.62 9.27
N MET A 95 3.04 -0.16 8.08
CA MET A 95 2.61 -0.73 6.79
C MET A 95 1.08 -0.82 6.72
N ALA A 96 0.39 0.23 7.17
CA ALA A 96 -1.05 0.27 7.26
C ALA A 96 -1.65 1.22 6.23
N ALA A 97 -2.74 0.81 5.59
CA ALA A 97 -3.56 1.62 4.70
C ALA A 97 -5.02 1.22 4.88
N VAL A 98 -5.89 2.20 5.16
CA VAL A 98 -7.29 1.97 5.51
C VAL A 98 -8.21 2.99 4.85
N ALA A 99 -9.37 2.52 4.41
CA ALA A 99 -10.54 3.35 4.15
C ALA A 99 -11.31 3.53 5.46
N VAL A 100 -11.65 4.77 5.80
CA VAL A 100 -12.43 5.12 7.01
C VAL A 100 -13.65 5.93 6.58
N GLU A 101 -14.82 5.30 6.64
CA GLU A 101 -16.09 5.92 6.25
C GLU A 101 -16.92 6.23 7.50
N ASP A 102 -17.49 7.43 7.56
CA ASP A 102 -18.45 7.82 8.58
C ASP A 102 -19.86 7.66 8.00
N ILE A 103 -20.62 6.71 8.54
CA ILE A 103 -21.99 6.42 8.11
C ILE A 103 -22.90 6.69 9.30
N ASP A 104 -23.60 7.82 9.25
CA ASP A 104 -24.53 8.30 10.28
C ASP A 104 -23.92 8.30 11.69
N GLY A 105 -22.68 8.79 11.82
CA GLY A 105 -21.94 8.83 13.09
C GLY A 105 -21.31 7.50 13.49
N THR A 106 -21.38 6.48 12.63
CA THR A 106 -20.75 5.18 12.86
C THR A 106 -19.57 4.98 11.92
N ILE A 107 -18.41 4.66 12.50
CA ILE A 107 -17.18 4.47 11.72
C ILE A 107 -17.11 3.06 11.14
N GLN A 108 -17.00 2.97 9.81
CA GLN A 108 -16.63 1.76 9.08
C GLN A 108 -15.16 1.85 8.65
N VAL A 109 -14.46 0.72 8.74
CA VAL A 109 -13.02 0.65 8.44
C VAL A 109 -12.76 -0.61 7.65
N MET A 110 -12.11 -0.46 6.51
CA MET A 110 -11.62 -1.57 5.70
C MET A 110 -10.18 -1.32 5.33
N GLY A 111 -9.32 -2.32 5.48
CA GLY A 111 -7.93 -2.19 5.03
C GLY A 111 -6.93 -3.07 5.74
N VAL A 112 -5.68 -2.64 5.63
CA VAL A 112 -4.51 -3.26 6.23
C VAL A 112 -4.08 -2.41 7.42
N ILE A 113 -3.94 -3.04 8.60
CA ILE A 113 -3.59 -2.35 9.85
C ILE A 113 -2.19 -2.72 10.35
N SER A 114 -1.60 -3.77 9.78
CA SER A 114 -0.18 -4.11 9.90
C SER A 114 0.21 -5.07 8.77
N GLU A 115 1.51 -5.40 8.65
CA GLU A 115 2.00 -6.39 7.68
C GLU A 115 1.17 -7.69 7.67
N THR A 116 0.78 -8.19 8.84
CA THR A 116 0.09 -9.48 8.99
C THR A 116 -1.40 -9.38 9.30
N MET A 117 -1.93 -8.19 9.62
CA MET A 117 -3.30 -8.03 10.07
C MET A 117 -4.13 -7.16 9.13
N ARG A 118 -5.41 -7.53 9.01
CA ARG A 118 -6.44 -6.85 8.22
C ARG A 118 -7.63 -6.50 9.10
N ILE A 119 -8.41 -5.51 8.68
CA ILE A 119 -9.67 -5.13 9.31
C ILE A 119 -10.79 -5.07 8.28
N ALA A 120 -11.95 -5.61 8.64
CA ALA A 120 -13.16 -5.55 7.81
C ALA A 120 -14.42 -5.33 8.67
N PRO A 121 -15.41 -4.57 8.18
CA PRO A 121 -16.66 -4.36 8.90
C PRO A 121 -17.54 -5.63 8.91
N LEU A 122 -18.32 -5.81 9.97
CA LEU A 122 -19.31 -6.86 10.15
C LEU A 122 -20.70 -6.25 10.35
N PRO A 123 -21.33 -5.68 9.30
CA PRO A 123 -22.57 -4.91 9.45
C PRO A 123 -23.77 -5.75 9.91
N ALA A 124 -23.74 -7.06 9.70
CA ALA A 124 -24.79 -8.00 10.13
C ALA A 124 -24.66 -8.44 11.60
N MET A 125 -23.57 -8.07 12.29
CA MET A 125 -23.36 -8.39 13.70
C MET A 125 -24.00 -7.33 14.60
N ALA A 126 -24.33 -7.71 15.85
CA ALA A 126 -24.85 -6.78 16.84
C ALA A 126 -23.87 -5.61 17.07
N ARG A 127 -24.43 -4.38 17.08
CA ARG A 127 -23.70 -3.16 17.40
C ARG A 127 -23.27 -3.16 18.87
N SER A 128 -22.26 -2.36 19.21
CA SER A 128 -21.90 -2.11 20.61
C SER A 128 -23.05 -1.45 21.37
N GLU A 129 -22.97 -1.39 22.70
CA GLU A 129 -23.90 -0.61 23.53
C GLU A 129 -23.99 0.86 23.07
N ASP A 130 -22.84 1.45 22.70
CA ASP A 130 -22.75 2.81 22.14
C ASP A 130 -23.23 2.93 20.66
N GLY A 131 -23.72 1.86 20.03
CA GLY A 131 -24.18 1.87 18.64
C GLY A 131 -23.11 1.71 17.55
N HIS A 132 -21.85 1.43 17.90
CA HIS A 132 -20.77 1.23 16.93
C HIS A 132 -20.91 -0.11 16.17
N ILE A 133 -20.52 -0.10 14.89
CA ILE A 133 -20.44 -1.30 14.06
C ILE A 133 -19.26 -2.17 14.51
N ALA A 134 -19.47 -3.48 14.54
CA ALA A 134 -18.43 -4.45 14.83
C ALA A 134 -17.51 -4.65 13.63
N HIS A 135 -16.23 -4.89 13.88
CA HIS A 135 -15.23 -5.21 12.87
C HIS A 135 -14.49 -6.47 13.27
N LYS A 136 -14.07 -7.23 12.25
CA LYS A 136 -13.18 -8.38 12.44
C LYS A 136 -11.74 -7.97 12.15
N ILE A 137 -10.85 -8.24 13.10
CA ILE A 137 -9.42 -8.32 12.82
C ILE A 137 -9.09 -9.77 12.45
N TYR A 138 -8.36 -9.96 11.37
CA TYR A 138 -7.91 -11.28 10.98
C TYR A 138 -6.48 -11.23 10.47
N LYS A 139 -5.76 -12.33 10.65
CA LYS A 139 -4.42 -12.48 10.08
C LYS A 139 -4.54 -12.96 8.65
N MET A 140 -3.70 -12.41 7.79
CA MET A 140 -3.43 -12.98 6.47
C MET A 140 -2.08 -13.69 6.56
N GLU A 141 -2.06 -14.99 6.30
CA GLU A 141 -0.81 -15.76 6.27
C GLU A 141 0.01 -15.37 5.03
N ARG A 142 1.34 -15.53 5.14
CA ARG A 142 2.25 -15.28 4.01
C ARG A 142 1.99 -16.34 2.95
N SER A 143 2.07 -15.96 1.68
CA SER A 143 2.28 -16.97 0.65
C SER A 143 3.61 -17.67 0.92
N ILE A 144 3.56 -18.99 1.01
CA ILE A 144 4.74 -19.85 1.01
C ILE A 144 4.53 -20.77 -0.17
N THR A 145 5.25 -20.57 -1.27
CA THR A 145 5.23 -21.50 -2.40
C THR A 145 6.37 -22.51 -2.22
N GLN A 146 6.03 -23.80 -2.13
CA GLN A 146 7.01 -24.88 -1.91
C GLN A 146 7.84 -25.24 -3.17
N CYS A 147 7.84 -24.39 -4.20
CA CYS A 147 8.47 -24.65 -5.49
C CYS A 147 9.23 -23.40 -5.99
N GLU A 148 10.46 -23.57 -6.48
CA GLU A 148 11.20 -22.55 -7.23
C GLU A 148 10.50 -22.33 -8.59
N ASN A 149 9.97 -21.12 -8.84
CA ASN A 149 9.44 -20.74 -10.15
C ASN A 149 10.59 -20.21 -11.01
N ASP A 150 11.12 -21.02 -11.93
CA ASP A 150 12.21 -20.66 -12.86
C ASP A 150 11.78 -19.75 -14.04
N ALA A 151 10.66 -19.02 -13.92
CA ALA A 151 10.05 -18.34 -15.06
C ALA A 151 10.59 -16.92 -15.33
N ASP A 152 11.89 -16.69 -15.13
CA ASP A 152 12.57 -15.47 -15.60
C ASP A 152 12.73 -15.53 -17.13
N THR A 153 11.64 -15.32 -17.86
CA THR A 153 11.68 -15.30 -19.33
C THR A 153 12.29 -14.00 -19.84
N VAL A 154 13.62 -14.00 -19.89
CA VAL A 154 14.47 -12.92 -20.40
C VAL A 154 14.24 -12.72 -21.91
N PRO A 155 13.92 -11.49 -22.38
CA PRO A 155 13.99 -11.18 -23.81
C PRO A 155 15.44 -11.20 -24.30
N GLU A 156 15.72 -11.87 -25.42
CA GLU A 156 17.02 -11.73 -26.10
C GLU A 156 17.15 -10.31 -26.68
N GLY A 157 18.05 -9.52 -26.11
CA GLY A 157 18.39 -8.18 -26.60
C GLY A 157 19.89 -8.00 -26.69
N THR A 158 20.41 -7.77 -27.89
CA THR A 158 21.80 -7.34 -28.10
C THR A 158 21.98 -5.90 -27.65
N THR A 159 22.69 -5.66 -26.54
CA THR A 159 23.08 -4.32 -26.08
C THR A 159 24.53 -4.03 -26.48
N THR A 160 24.73 -3.06 -27.38
CA THR A 160 26.05 -2.53 -27.73
C THR A 160 26.30 -1.20 -27.04
N CYS A 161 27.39 -1.11 -26.27
CA CYS A 161 27.94 0.16 -25.81
C CYS A 161 28.60 0.87 -26.99
N LYS A 162 27.93 1.83 -27.62
CA LYS A 162 28.60 2.70 -28.59
C LYS A 162 29.42 3.74 -27.82
N ARG A 163 30.74 3.54 -27.76
CA ARG A 163 31.71 4.60 -27.48
C ARG A 163 31.61 5.66 -28.58
N HIS A 164 30.69 6.61 -28.45
CA HIS A 164 30.74 7.87 -29.16
C HIS A 164 31.08 8.98 -28.17
N GLY A 165 32.06 9.79 -28.56
CA GLY A 165 32.67 10.80 -27.71
C GLY A 165 31.67 11.83 -27.21
N SER A 166 31.93 12.29 -25.98
CA SER A 166 31.53 13.55 -25.36
C SER A 166 30.31 14.28 -25.97
N ALA A 167 29.25 14.31 -25.17
CA ALA A 167 27.99 15.06 -25.30
C ALA A 167 26.89 14.38 -26.14
N VAL A 168 25.69 14.43 -25.55
CA VAL A 168 24.35 14.12 -26.08
C VAL A 168 23.82 12.69 -25.79
N PHE A 169 22.92 12.64 -24.79
CA PHE A 169 22.05 11.53 -24.31
C PHE A 169 22.63 10.47 -23.34
N ALA A 170 23.16 10.91 -22.20
CA ALA A 170 22.78 10.23 -20.97
C ALA A 170 21.36 10.73 -20.65
N ASN A 171 20.33 9.89 -20.80
CA ASN A 171 19.00 10.23 -20.30
C ASN A 171 19.16 10.51 -18.81
N VAL A 172 18.91 11.76 -18.39
CA VAL A 172 18.98 12.12 -16.98
C VAL A 172 17.79 11.42 -16.32
N VAL A 173 18.04 10.27 -15.71
CA VAL A 173 17.05 9.58 -14.88
C VAL A 173 16.63 10.56 -13.78
N PRO A 174 15.34 10.86 -13.63
CA PRO A 174 14.89 11.79 -12.60
C PRO A 174 15.11 11.19 -11.20
N ASP A 175 15.19 12.04 -10.16
CA ASP A 175 15.33 11.55 -8.78
C ASP A 175 14.10 10.75 -8.32
N GLU A 176 12.91 11.09 -8.83
CA GLU A 176 11.66 10.37 -8.62
C GLU A 176 11.13 9.84 -9.95
N PHE A 177 10.74 8.57 -9.97
CA PHE A 177 10.13 7.92 -11.13
C PHE A 177 8.70 7.50 -10.79
N PHE A 178 7.74 8.21 -11.36
CA PHE A 178 6.33 7.87 -11.28
C PHE A 178 5.95 6.91 -12.40
N VAL A 179 5.45 5.74 -12.04
CA VAL A 179 4.97 4.71 -12.96
C VAL A 179 3.44 4.77 -12.98
N GLU A 180 2.88 5.17 -14.10
CA GLU A 180 1.44 5.18 -14.31
C GLU A 180 0.91 3.75 -14.51
N VAL A 181 -0.05 3.35 -13.66
CA VAL A 181 -0.62 2.01 -13.63
C VAL A 181 -2.05 2.03 -14.18
N HIS A 182 -2.29 1.17 -15.17
CA HIS A 182 -3.62 0.77 -15.60
C HIS A 182 -3.99 -0.56 -14.94
N MET A 183 -5.01 -0.60 -14.09
CA MET A 183 -5.45 -1.85 -13.46
C MET A 183 -6.64 -2.46 -14.21
N MET A 184 -6.56 -3.75 -14.52
CA MET A 184 -7.64 -4.52 -15.13
C MET A 184 -8.13 -5.60 -14.16
N VAL A 185 -9.44 -5.78 -14.02
CA VAL A 185 -10.02 -6.81 -13.14
C VAL A 185 -11.01 -7.69 -13.89
N ASP A 186 -11.03 -9.00 -13.56
CA ASP A 186 -11.99 -9.93 -14.14
C ASP A 186 -13.30 -9.98 -13.35
N LYS A 187 -14.27 -10.75 -13.85
CA LYS A 187 -15.57 -10.91 -13.17
C LYS A 187 -15.45 -11.61 -11.81
N TYR A 188 -14.42 -12.43 -11.59
CA TYR A 188 -14.23 -13.15 -10.33
C TYR A 188 -13.73 -12.20 -9.25
N HIS A 189 -12.89 -11.23 -9.63
CA HIS A 189 -12.41 -10.19 -8.75
C HIS A 189 -13.45 -9.10 -8.49
N TYR A 190 -14.13 -8.63 -9.55
CA TYR A 190 -15.06 -7.50 -9.45
C TYR A 190 -16.38 -7.82 -8.74
N ARG A 191 -16.85 -9.08 -8.80
CA ARG A 191 -18.18 -9.50 -8.32
C ARG A 191 -18.56 -9.05 -6.89
N PRO A 192 -17.65 -9.01 -5.89
CA PRO A 192 -18.02 -8.62 -4.53
C PRO A 192 -18.24 -7.12 -4.33
N PHE A 193 -17.81 -6.27 -5.27
CA PHE A 193 -17.97 -4.83 -5.19
C PHE A 193 -19.35 -4.42 -5.71
N GLN A 194 -20.09 -3.65 -4.89
CA GLN A 194 -21.44 -3.20 -5.25
C GLN A 194 -21.39 -1.94 -6.11
N GLU A 195 -20.39 -1.09 -5.89
CA GLU A 195 -20.24 0.19 -6.57
C GLU A 195 -18.79 0.36 -7.08
N ARG A 196 -18.64 1.04 -8.21
CA ARG A 196 -17.33 1.25 -8.88
C ARG A 196 -16.29 1.89 -7.97
N HIS A 197 -16.69 2.86 -7.15
CA HIS A 197 -15.78 3.55 -6.22
C HIS A 197 -15.21 2.61 -5.15
N GLN A 198 -15.94 1.56 -4.74
CA GLN A 198 -15.44 0.59 -3.76
C GLN A 198 -14.27 -0.22 -4.34
N LEU A 199 -14.37 -0.64 -5.61
CA LEU A 199 -13.27 -1.29 -6.32
C LEU A 199 -12.07 -0.35 -6.41
N VAL A 200 -12.28 0.89 -6.87
CA VAL A 200 -11.19 1.85 -7.06
C VAL A 200 -10.49 2.16 -5.73
N LYS A 201 -11.24 2.39 -4.64
CA LYS A 201 -10.68 2.57 -3.29
C LYS A 201 -9.88 1.34 -2.83
N TYR A 202 -10.39 0.13 -3.08
CA TYR A 202 -9.67 -1.10 -2.74
C TYR A 202 -8.34 -1.22 -3.51
N LEU A 203 -8.35 -0.96 -4.81
CA LEU A 203 -7.14 -0.97 -5.65
C LEU A 203 -6.15 0.13 -5.24
N ALA A 204 -6.64 1.33 -4.88
CA ALA A 204 -5.84 2.43 -4.36
C ALA A 204 -5.12 2.04 -3.06
N LEU A 205 -5.83 1.44 -2.11
CA LEU A 205 -5.24 0.95 -0.86
C LEU A 205 -4.16 -0.11 -1.11
N ASN A 206 -4.39 -1.04 -2.05
CA ASN A 206 -3.37 -2.02 -2.44
C ASN A 206 -2.14 -1.32 -3.03
N LEU A 207 -2.33 -0.35 -3.93
CA LEU A 207 -1.22 0.38 -4.55
C LEU A 207 -0.45 1.25 -3.55
N ALA A 208 -1.13 1.83 -2.55
CA ALA A 208 -0.47 2.54 -1.45
C ALA A 208 0.45 1.62 -0.64
N LEU A 209 0.01 0.39 -0.37
CA LEU A 209 0.83 -0.61 0.32
C LEU A 209 1.98 -1.13 -0.53
N VAL A 210 1.79 -1.22 -1.85
CA VAL A 210 2.88 -1.48 -2.81
C VAL A 210 3.89 -0.34 -2.74
N ASN A 211 3.46 0.92 -2.82
CA ASN A 211 4.34 2.09 -2.73
C ASN A 211 5.20 2.07 -1.47
N MET A 212 4.65 1.67 -0.31
CA MET A 212 5.42 1.54 0.93
C MET A 212 6.58 0.54 0.83
N ARG A 213 6.46 -0.50 -0.01
CA ARG A 213 7.51 -1.51 -0.21
C ARG A 213 8.60 -1.06 -1.18
N PHE A 214 8.29 -0.08 -2.02
CA PHE A 214 9.25 0.57 -2.92
C PHE A 214 9.89 1.82 -2.29
N GLU A 215 9.52 2.23 -1.07
CA GLU A 215 10.08 3.42 -0.40
C GLU A 215 11.60 3.36 -0.19
N ASP A 216 12.18 2.16 -0.07
CA ASP A 216 13.63 1.96 0.08
C ASP A 216 14.39 1.96 -1.27
N THR A 217 13.70 2.24 -2.37
CA THR A 217 14.34 2.52 -3.67
C THR A 217 14.86 3.95 -3.70
N SER A 218 16.03 4.13 -4.31
CA SER A 218 16.69 5.42 -4.45
C SER A 218 17.47 5.44 -5.75
N ASN A 219 17.46 6.56 -6.47
CA ASN A 219 18.10 6.73 -7.78
C ASN A 219 17.58 5.74 -8.85
N PRO A 220 16.30 5.85 -9.26
CA PRO A 220 15.30 6.79 -8.75
C PRO A 220 14.52 6.21 -7.56
N LYS A 221 13.82 7.08 -6.85
CA LYS A 221 12.75 6.70 -5.93
C LYS A 221 11.51 6.37 -6.75
N ILE A 222 11.06 5.12 -6.69
CA ILE A 222 9.98 4.60 -7.53
C ILE A 222 8.64 4.77 -6.82
N GLN A 223 7.64 5.31 -7.53
CA GLN A 223 6.28 5.46 -7.03
C GLN A 223 5.27 5.07 -8.12
N PHE A 224 4.21 4.39 -7.74
CA PHE A 224 3.15 3.98 -8.64
C PHE A 224 1.91 4.87 -8.47
N LEU A 225 1.31 5.26 -9.60
CA LEU A 225 0.13 6.10 -9.67
C LEU A 225 -0.98 5.37 -10.43
N LEU A 226 -2.13 5.14 -9.80
CA LEU A 226 -3.29 4.54 -10.46
C LEU A 226 -3.99 5.58 -11.34
N THR A 227 -3.89 5.43 -12.66
CA THR A 227 -4.47 6.38 -13.61
C THR A 227 -5.79 5.90 -14.19
N SER A 228 -5.98 4.59 -14.27
CA SER A 228 -7.18 4.01 -14.87
C SER A 228 -7.48 2.60 -14.36
N VAL A 229 -8.77 2.27 -14.33
CA VAL A 229 -9.30 0.96 -13.95
C VAL A 229 -10.22 0.46 -15.05
N LYS A 230 -10.05 -0.79 -15.45
CA LYS A 230 -10.91 -1.44 -16.44
C LYS A 230 -11.46 -2.76 -15.92
N VAL A 231 -12.78 -2.92 -15.99
CA VAL A 231 -13.44 -4.22 -15.82
C VAL A 231 -13.43 -4.93 -17.16
N GLU A 232 -12.70 -6.05 -17.23
CA GLU A 232 -12.61 -6.94 -18.39
C GLU A 232 -13.03 -8.34 -17.95
N PRO A 233 -14.33 -8.66 -17.98
CA PRO A 233 -14.92 -9.80 -17.27
C PRO A 233 -14.30 -11.17 -17.57
N ASN A 234 -13.79 -11.37 -18.80
CA ASN A 234 -13.44 -12.68 -19.34
C ASN A 234 -11.99 -12.77 -19.83
N PHE A 235 -11.04 -12.02 -19.24
CA PHE A 235 -9.64 -12.15 -19.64
C PHE A 235 -9.00 -13.48 -19.16
N ALA A 236 -9.47 -14.03 -18.04
CA ALA A 236 -8.89 -15.24 -17.46
C ALA A 236 -9.28 -16.47 -18.28
N VAL A 237 -8.29 -17.26 -18.72
CA VAL A 237 -8.53 -18.53 -19.41
C VAL A 237 -8.70 -19.61 -18.36
N THR A 238 -9.93 -20.12 -18.21
CA THR A 238 -10.29 -20.97 -17.06
C THR A 238 -10.33 -22.46 -17.39
N TYR A 239 -10.01 -23.30 -16.41
CA TYR A 239 -10.25 -24.75 -16.46
C TYR A 239 -10.72 -25.27 -15.10
N GLN A 240 -11.27 -26.50 -15.08
CA GLN A 240 -11.71 -27.19 -13.85
C GLN A 240 -10.73 -28.30 -13.51
N ASP A 241 -10.31 -28.39 -12.25
CA ASP A 241 -9.59 -29.55 -11.72
C ASP A 241 -9.93 -29.76 -10.24
N LYS A 242 -9.40 -30.79 -9.59
CA LYS A 242 -9.54 -30.98 -8.15
C LYS A 242 -9.00 -29.78 -7.37
N ASP A 243 -9.69 -29.40 -6.31
CA ASP A 243 -9.19 -28.39 -5.39
C ASP A 243 -7.91 -28.91 -4.72
N PHE A 244 -6.83 -28.13 -4.81
CA PHE A 244 -5.52 -28.50 -4.27
C PHE A 244 -5.55 -28.69 -2.75
N VAL A 245 -6.34 -27.88 -2.05
CA VAL A 245 -6.51 -27.90 -0.58
C VAL A 245 -7.59 -28.92 -0.18
N TRP A 246 -8.62 -29.09 -1.01
CA TRP A 246 -9.77 -29.96 -0.74
C TRP A 246 -10.10 -30.91 -1.90
N PRO A 247 -9.30 -31.98 -2.12
CA PRO A 247 -9.34 -32.80 -3.34
C PRO A 247 -10.63 -33.59 -3.60
N ILE A 248 -11.62 -33.49 -2.72
CA ILE A 248 -12.94 -34.10 -2.91
C ILE A 248 -13.87 -33.26 -3.78
N SER A 249 -13.58 -31.96 -3.98
CA SER A 249 -14.33 -31.06 -4.85
C SER A 249 -13.51 -30.61 -6.06
N ASN A 250 -14.20 -30.19 -7.13
CA ASN A 250 -13.57 -29.50 -8.24
C ASN A 250 -13.55 -27.98 -7.97
N ARG A 251 -12.55 -27.29 -8.48
CA ARG A 251 -12.37 -25.84 -8.44
C ARG A 251 -12.06 -25.30 -9.83
N THR A 252 -12.54 -24.09 -10.09
CA THR A 252 -12.13 -23.29 -11.24
C THR A 252 -10.76 -22.66 -10.97
N TYR A 253 -9.81 -22.87 -11.87
CA TYR A 253 -8.52 -22.19 -11.87
C TYR A 253 -8.39 -21.29 -13.11
N ALA A 254 -7.54 -20.27 -13.01
CA ALA A 254 -7.04 -19.55 -14.16
C ALA A 254 -5.73 -20.20 -14.62
N HIS A 255 -5.68 -20.62 -15.87
CA HIS A 255 -4.47 -21.20 -16.46
C HIS A 255 -3.42 -20.10 -16.58
N ALA A 256 -2.37 -20.13 -15.74
CA ALA A 256 -1.47 -19.00 -15.53
C ALA A 256 -0.81 -18.56 -16.85
N ASN A 257 -0.04 -19.45 -17.47
CA ASN A 257 0.65 -19.15 -18.72
C ASN A 257 -0.30 -18.76 -19.86
N LEU A 258 -1.34 -19.57 -20.14
CA LEU A 258 -2.28 -19.29 -21.22
C LEU A 258 -3.02 -17.97 -21.02
N THR A 259 -3.40 -17.65 -19.78
CA THR A 259 -4.00 -16.35 -19.43
C THR A 259 -3.01 -15.22 -19.68
N PHE A 260 -1.77 -15.34 -19.19
CA PHE A 260 -0.75 -14.30 -19.33
C PHE A 260 -0.40 -14.03 -20.80
N TYR A 261 -0.20 -15.05 -21.62
CA TYR A 261 0.06 -14.88 -23.06
C TYR A 261 -1.14 -14.29 -23.79
N THR A 262 -2.37 -14.65 -23.42
CA THR A 262 -3.59 -14.01 -23.97
C THR A 262 -3.66 -12.53 -23.60
N LEU A 263 -3.32 -12.18 -22.36
CA LEU A 263 -3.25 -10.80 -21.88
C LEU A 263 -2.16 -10.01 -22.61
N LEU A 264 -0.98 -10.59 -22.83
CA LEU A 264 0.11 -9.96 -23.58
C LEU A 264 -0.31 -9.66 -25.03
N ASP A 265 -0.90 -10.63 -25.72
CA ASP A 265 -1.35 -10.45 -27.10
C ASP A 265 -2.38 -9.32 -27.24
N LYS A 266 -3.35 -9.26 -26.32
CA LYS A 266 -4.48 -8.33 -26.41
C LYS A 266 -4.23 -6.97 -25.75
N TYR A 267 -3.45 -6.93 -24.66
CA TYR A 267 -3.29 -5.76 -23.79
C TYR A 267 -1.82 -5.48 -23.41
N GLY A 268 -0.84 -6.18 -24.00
CA GLY A 268 0.58 -5.95 -23.74
C GLY A 268 1.07 -4.56 -24.13
N LYS A 269 0.35 -3.88 -25.03
CA LYS A 269 0.48 -2.44 -25.25
C LYS A 269 -0.38 -1.68 -24.22
N SER A 270 0.22 -1.36 -23.08
CA SER A 270 -0.48 -0.64 -22.01
C SER A 270 -0.92 0.76 -22.45
N PRO A 271 -2.10 1.25 -22.01
CA PRO A 271 -2.47 2.66 -22.14
C PRO A 271 -1.73 3.56 -21.12
N ALA A 272 -1.08 2.98 -20.12
CA ALA A 272 -0.26 3.67 -19.12
C ALA A 272 1.22 3.26 -19.29
N ASP A 273 2.02 3.28 -18.23
CA ASP A 273 3.39 2.75 -18.25
C ASP A 273 3.42 1.24 -18.01
N ILE A 274 2.42 0.73 -17.29
CA ILE A 274 2.23 -0.71 -17.07
C ILE A 274 0.74 -1.05 -16.89
N THR A 275 0.31 -2.19 -17.43
CA THR A 275 -0.99 -2.78 -17.12
C THR A 275 -0.84 -3.85 -16.04
N VAL A 276 -1.68 -3.81 -15.02
CA VAL A 276 -1.77 -4.84 -13.96
C VAL A 276 -3.12 -5.53 -14.06
N ALA A 277 -3.15 -6.79 -14.49
CA ALA A 277 -4.33 -7.64 -14.52
C ALA A 277 -4.49 -8.40 -13.21
N VAL A 278 -5.64 -8.26 -12.56
CA VAL A 278 -5.95 -8.88 -11.27
C VAL A 278 -7.11 -9.85 -11.44
N THR A 279 -6.86 -11.13 -11.16
CA THR A 279 -7.90 -12.18 -11.21
C THR A 279 -8.36 -12.57 -9.80
N GLY A 280 -9.65 -12.84 -9.65
CA GLY A 280 -10.21 -13.42 -8.44
C GLY A 280 -10.06 -14.94 -8.34
N LEU A 281 -9.47 -15.58 -9.36
CA LEU A 281 -9.21 -17.02 -9.39
C LEU A 281 -7.78 -17.32 -8.93
N ASN A 282 -7.58 -18.55 -8.45
CA ASN A 282 -6.23 -19.05 -8.24
C ASN A 282 -5.56 -19.30 -9.59
N LEU A 283 -4.37 -18.73 -9.75
CA LEU A 283 -3.49 -19.02 -10.85
C LEU A 283 -2.91 -20.42 -10.68
N ALA A 284 -2.85 -21.16 -11.77
CA ALA A 284 -2.28 -22.49 -11.75
C ALA A 284 -1.71 -22.91 -13.10
N ASP A 285 -0.67 -23.74 -13.03
CA ASP A 285 -0.14 -24.44 -14.18
C ASP A 285 -0.73 -25.85 -14.26
N TYR A 286 -1.12 -26.21 -15.49
CA TYR A 286 -1.62 -27.54 -15.81
C TYR A 286 -0.51 -28.35 -16.48
N TYR A 287 0.13 -29.24 -15.74
CA TYR A 287 1.18 -30.10 -16.30
C TYR A 287 0.59 -31.30 -17.06
N SER A 288 1.32 -31.76 -18.08
CA SER A 288 0.94 -32.82 -19.03
C SER A 288 0.54 -34.16 -18.41
N TYR A 289 0.84 -34.38 -17.13
CA TYR A 289 0.51 -35.58 -16.36
C TYR A 289 -0.76 -35.43 -15.49
N GLY A 290 -1.56 -34.38 -15.71
CA GLY A 290 -2.83 -34.18 -15.01
C GLY A 290 -2.66 -33.73 -13.55
N ARG A 291 -1.64 -32.92 -13.27
CA ARG A 291 -1.45 -32.28 -11.95
C ARG A 291 -1.52 -30.77 -12.09
N THR A 292 -2.50 -30.18 -11.41
CA THR A 292 -2.58 -28.75 -11.15
C THR A 292 -1.57 -28.35 -10.08
N SER A 293 -0.75 -27.34 -10.37
CA SER A 293 0.15 -26.69 -9.42
C SER A 293 -0.26 -25.25 -9.23
N THR A 294 -0.46 -24.82 -7.98
CA THR A 294 -0.75 -23.43 -7.62
C THR A 294 0.52 -22.69 -7.18
N ALA A 295 1.68 -23.05 -7.74
CA ALA A 295 2.95 -22.41 -7.41
C ALA A 295 3.06 -20.99 -8.00
N VAL A 296 2.33 -20.70 -9.07
CA VAL A 296 2.29 -19.39 -9.71
C VAL A 296 1.19 -18.56 -9.05
N GLU A 297 1.56 -17.43 -8.45
CA GLU A 297 0.61 -16.46 -7.85
C GLU A 297 0.65 -15.10 -8.58
N GLY A 298 1.53 -14.97 -9.55
CA GLY A 298 1.70 -13.79 -10.39
C GLY A 298 2.62 -14.11 -11.56
N GLN A 299 2.60 -13.24 -12.57
CA GLN A 299 3.48 -13.36 -13.73
C GLN A 299 3.73 -11.99 -14.35
N ALA A 300 5.00 -11.71 -14.66
CA ALA A 300 5.44 -10.51 -15.34
C ALA A 300 6.55 -10.84 -16.34
N ARG A 301 6.78 -9.92 -17.30
CA ARG A 301 7.99 -9.93 -18.12
C ARG A 301 9.06 -9.08 -17.46
N LEU A 302 10.29 -9.58 -17.50
CA LEU A 302 11.45 -8.83 -17.04
C LEU A 302 11.61 -7.56 -17.91
N GLY A 303 11.57 -6.38 -17.27
CA GLY A 303 11.64 -5.08 -17.95
C GLY A 303 10.37 -4.68 -18.71
N GLY A 304 9.19 -5.06 -18.20
CA GLY A 304 7.90 -4.71 -18.79
C GLY A 304 7.51 -3.23 -18.77
N VAL A 305 7.98 -2.43 -17.80
CA VAL A 305 7.55 -1.01 -17.68
C VAL A 305 7.94 -0.21 -18.94
N CYS A 306 6.97 0.52 -19.49
CA CYS A 306 7.07 1.30 -20.73
C CYS A 306 7.46 0.50 -21.99
N ASN A 307 7.40 -0.83 -21.94
CA ASN A 307 7.64 -1.64 -23.12
C ASN A 307 6.45 -1.55 -24.10
N ALA A 308 6.74 -1.36 -25.39
CA ALA A 308 5.70 -1.17 -26.40
C ALA A 308 4.77 -2.38 -26.60
N ASN A 309 5.22 -3.60 -26.27
CA ASN A 309 4.53 -4.85 -26.61
C ASN A 309 4.21 -5.74 -25.42
N TYR A 310 4.88 -5.57 -24.27
CA TYR A 310 4.70 -6.46 -23.11
C TYR A 310 4.65 -5.74 -21.75
N SER A 311 4.13 -4.52 -21.73
CA SER A 311 3.80 -3.77 -20.50
C SER A 311 2.62 -4.39 -19.75
N MET A 312 2.82 -5.60 -19.19
CA MET A 312 1.79 -6.38 -18.50
C MET A 312 2.36 -7.10 -17.27
N VAL A 313 1.59 -7.05 -16.20
CA VAL A 313 1.73 -7.84 -14.98
C VAL A 313 0.40 -8.52 -14.71
N MET A 314 0.41 -9.77 -14.27
CA MET A 314 -0.77 -10.50 -13.83
C MET A 314 -0.57 -10.96 -12.38
N VAL A 315 -1.59 -10.82 -11.53
CA VAL A 315 -1.58 -11.32 -10.14
C VAL A 315 -2.94 -11.89 -9.75
N GLU A 316 -2.95 -12.87 -8.85
CA GLU A 316 -4.19 -13.28 -8.17
C GLU A 316 -4.47 -12.41 -6.94
N ASP A 317 -5.75 -12.21 -6.65
CA ASP A 317 -6.21 -11.58 -5.41
C ASP A 317 -7.57 -12.13 -5.01
N VAL A 318 -7.70 -12.56 -3.76
CA VAL A 318 -9.02 -12.77 -3.18
C VAL A 318 -9.60 -11.38 -2.88
N PRO A 319 -10.74 -10.98 -3.47
CA PRO A 319 -11.27 -9.64 -3.30
C PRO A 319 -11.50 -9.31 -1.82
N LEU A 320 -11.28 -8.04 -1.45
CA LEU A 320 -11.43 -7.52 -0.08
C LEU A 320 -10.42 -8.09 0.94
N SER A 321 -9.45 -8.91 0.49
CA SER A 321 -8.48 -9.57 1.37
C SER A 321 -7.13 -8.85 1.47
N PHE A 322 -6.81 -8.00 0.49
CA PHE A 322 -5.49 -7.39 0.30
C PHE A 322 -4.39 -8.43 0.15
N GLY A 323 -4.69 -9.50 -0.57
CA GLY A 323 -3.77 -10.61 -0.85
C GLY A 323 -2.69 -10.19 -1.85
N MET A 324 -3.07 -9.45 -2.89
CA MET A 324 -2.11 -8.99 -3.92
C MET A 324 -0.94 -8.17 -3.36
N VAL A 325 -1.07 -7.56 -2.17
CA VAL A 325 0.00 -6.76 -1.53
C VAL A 325 1.31 -7.55 -1.33
N SER A 326 1.26 -8.88 -1.25
CA SER A 326 2.47 -9.70 -1.15
C SER A 326 3.04 -10.15 -2.50
N ARG A 327 2.25 -10.10 -3.58
CA ARG A 327 2.63 -10.61 -4.91
C ARG A 327 2.96 -9.49 -5.88
N LEU A 328 2.10 -8.47 -5.94
CA LEU A 328 2.23 -7.36 -6.86
C LEU A 328 3.59 -6.63 -6.77
N PRO A 329 4.19 -6.42 -5.58
CA PRO A 329 5.54 -5.86 -5.50
C PRO A 329 6.62 -6.72 -6.16
N HIS A 330 6.50 -8.05 -6.08
CA HIS A 330 7.42 -9.00 -6.72
C HIS A 330 7.30 -8.90 -8.25
N GLU A 331 6.08 -8.97 -8.76
CA GLU A 331 5.84 -8.90 -10.20
C GLU A 331 6.18 -7.52 -10.80
N LEU A 332 5.92 -6.43 -10.06
CA LEU A 332 6.37 -5.09 -10.45
C LEU A 332 7.90 -4.97 -10.38
N GLY A 333 8.56 -5.69 -9.47
CA GLY A 333 10.01 -5.78 -9.44
C GLY A 333 10.58 -6.39 -10.72
N HIS A 334 9.99 -7.48 -11.20
CA HIS A 334 10.29 -8.06 -12.52
C HIS A 334 10.01 -7.06 -13.64
N ALA A 335 8.84 -6.41 -13.63
CA ALA A 335 8.49 -5.40 -14.63
C ALA A 335 9.47 -4.21 -14.66
N LEU A 336 10.08 -3.88 -13.51
CA LEU A 336 11.14 -2.87 -13.37
C LEU A 336 12.55 -3.44 -13.58
N GLY A 337 12.66 -4.68 -14.01
CA GLY A 337 13.91 -5.29 -14.48
C GLY A 337 14.75 -5.98 -13.41
N ALA A 338 14.24 -6.18 -12.20
CA ALA A 338 14.91 -7.03 -11.22
C ALA A 338 14.58 -8.51 -11.50
N PRO A 339 15.57 -9.38 -11.76
CA PRO A 339 15.36 -10.83 -11.73
C PRO A 339 15.20 -11.32 -10.29
N HIS A 340 14.96 -12.63 -10.10
CA HIS A 340 14.99 -13.20 -8.75
C HIS A 340 16.35 -13.00 -8.05
N ASP A 341 16.31 -12.84 -6.72
CA ASP A 341 17.53 -12.73 -5.91
C ASP A 341 18.37 -14.00 -6.04
N GLY A 342 19.63 -13.86 -6.44
CA GLY A 342 20.49 -14.99 -6.86
C GLY A 342 20.90 -14.91 -8.32
N LEU A 343 20.07 -14.26 -9.15
CA LEU A 343 20.26 -14.16 -10.60
C LEU A 343 20.78 -12.76 -10.98
N THR A 344 21.36 -12.68 -12.18
CA THR A 344 21.88 -11.43 -12.73
C THR A 344 21.47 -11.28 -14.19
N HIS A 345 20.97 -10.09 -14.55
CA HIS A 345 20.68 -9.70 -15.92
C HIS A 345 21.36 -8.38 -16.30
N MET A 346 21.99 -8.31 -17.49
CA MET A 346 22.71 -7.14 -17.97
C MET A 346 21.83 -6.23 -18.82
N TRP A 347 21.29 -5.17 -18.20
CA TRP A 347 20.51 -4.13 -18.90
C TRP A 347 21.38 -3.10 -19.60
N ASN A 348 22.39 -2.60 -18.89
CA ASN A 348 23.23 -1.51 -19.32
C ASN A 348 24.70 -1.84 -19.05
N ALA A 349 25.50 -1.97 -20.11
CA ALA A 349 26.93 -2.27 -19.98
C ALA A 349 27.72 -1.17 -19.23
N CYS A 350 27.19 0.05 -19.14
CA CYS A 350 27.77 1.15 -18.38
C CYS A 350 27.37 1.13 -16.89
N LEU A 351 26.32 0.39 -16.52
CA LEU A 351 25.87 0.16 -15.15
C LEU A 351 25.70 -1.35 -14.94
N PRO A 352 26.80 -2.13 -15.00
CA PRO A 352 26.71 -3.57 -14.87
C PRO A 352 26.21 -3.93 -13.46
N PRO A 353 25.30 -4.91 -13.35
CA PRO A 353 24.89 -5.40 -12.04
C PRO A 353 26.07 -6.02 -11.31
N ARG A 354 26.00 -6.08 -9.98
CA ARG A 354 27.03 -6.80 -9.20
C ARG A 354 27.03 -8.28 -9.59
N ASN A 355 28.24 -8.82 -9.73
CA ASN A 355 28.43 -10.25 -9.98
C ASN A 355 28.11 -11.11 -8.74
N GLU A 356 28.04 -10.50 -7.55
CA GLU A 356 27.79 -11.18 -6.29
C GLU A 356 26.38 -10.91 -5.76
N CYS A 357 25.36 -11.19 -6.56
CA CYS A 357 23.99 -11.30 -6.08
C CYS A 357 23.78 -12.64 -5.38
N ARG A 358 24.57 -12.89 -4.31
CA ARG A 358 24.41 -14.10 -3.51
C ARG A 358 22.96 -14.19 -3.03
N ARG A 359 22.42 -15.41 -3.00
CA ARG A 359 21.23 -15.74 -2.20
C ARG A 359 21.61 -15.41 -0.75
N ASN A 360 21.31 -14.17 -0.33
CA ASN A 360 21.47 -13.79 1.08
C ASN A 360 20.66 -14.81 1.89
N SER A 361 21.19 -15.15 3.07
CA SER A 361 20.85 -16.31 3.91
C SER A 361 19.43 -16.90 3.74
N GLU A 362 19.26 -18.20 3.98
CA GLU A 362 17.95 -18.91 3.94
C GLU A 362 16.80 -18.22 4.73
N ASN A 363 17.10 -17.20 5.55
CA ASN A 363 16.16 -16.44 6.36
C ASN A 363 15.86 -15.01 5.84
N ASP A 364 16.57 -14.52 4.81
CA ASP A 364 16.32 -13.20 4.24
C ASP A 364 15.26 -13.29 3.13
N HIS A 365 13.99 -13.34 3.53
CA HIS A 365 12.84 -13.26 2.63
C HIS A 365 12.72 -11.85 2.05
N PHE A 366 13.56 -11.54 1.05
CA PHE A 366 13.45 -10.34 0.21
C PHE A 366 12.31 -10.48 -0.79
N ILE A 367 11.75 -9.36 -1.24
CA ILE A 367 10.60 -9.36 -2.17
C ILE A 367 10.86 -10.21 -3.42
N MET A 368 12.09 -10.21 -3.97
CA MET A 368 12.45 -10.97 -5.17
C MET A 368 12.95 -12.40 -4.89
N HIS A 369 12.71 -12.95 -3.70
CA HIS A 369 13.05 -14.35 -3.42
C HIS A 369 12.20 -15.30 -4.30
N PRO A 370 12.80 -16.34 -4.92
CA PRO A 370 12.14 -17.16 -5.96
C PRO A 370 11.00 -18.08 -5.47
N SER A 371 11.07 -18.53 -4.20
CA SER A 371 10.09 -19.49 -3.63
C SER A 371 9.34 -18.96 -2.42
N GLU A 372 9.86 -17.91 -1.79
CA GLU A 372 9.27 -17.34 -0.59
C GLU A 372 9.38 -15.83 -0.67
N PRO A 373 8.65 -15.20 -1.63
CA PRO A 373 8.68 -13.77 -1.80
C PRO A 373 8.47 -13.07 -0.46
N GLY A 374 9.44 -12.23 -0.13
CA GLY A 374 9.46 -11.42 1.05
C GLY A 374 8.30 -10.45 1.13
N ASN A 375 7.95 -10.07 2.36
CA ASN A 375 6.93 -9.05 2.59
C ASN A 375 7.44 -7.70 3.11
N GLY A 376 8.77 -7.55 3.20
CA GLY A 376 9.41 -6.37 3.77
C GLY A 376 10.05 -5.45 2.73
N LYS A 377 11.20 -5.87 2.20
CA LYS A 377 12.10 -5.01 1.42
C LYS A 377 12.70 -5.72 0.21
N PHE A 378 13.16 -4.95 -0.76
CA PHE A 378 14.00 -5.42 -1.86
C PHE A 378 15.44 -5.63 -1.40
N SER A 379 16.16 -6.55 -2.05
CA SER A 379 17.60 -6.67 -1.85
C SER A 379 18.33 -5.51 -2.54
N ASN A 380 19.59 -5.28 -2.19
CA ASN A 380 20.41 -4.30 -2.91
C ASN A 380 20.61 -4.69 -4.39
N CYS A 381 20.65 -5.99 -4.70
CA CYS A 381 20.75 -6.46 -6.07
C CYS A 381 19.49 -6.13 -6.87
N SER A 382 18.30 -6.39 -6.32
CA SER A 382 17.05 -6.03 -6.99
C SER A 382 17.01 -4.53 -7.29
N LYS A 383 17.39 -3.69 -6.30
CA LYS A 383 17.42 -2.22 -6.46
C LYS A 383 18.41 -1.78 -7.55
N GLU A 384 19.61 -2.36 -7.59
CA GLU A 384 20.61 -2.04 -8.63
C GLU A 384 20.15 -2.47 -10.03
N HIS A 385 19.50 -3.64 -10.15
CA HIS A 385 18.90 -4.07 -11.42
C HIS A 385 17.81 -3.11 -11.88
N MET A 386 16.95 -2.65 -10.98
CA MET A 386 15.93 -1.64 -11.30
C MET A 386 16.57 -0.33 -11.78
N THR A 387 17.57 0.18 -11.08
CA THR A 387 18.32 1.38 -11.50
C THR A 387 18.96 1.19 -12.89
N ALA A 388 19.58 0.03 -13.14
CA ALA A 388 20.20 -0.27 -14.42
C ALA A 388 19.16 -0.36 -15.55
N PHE A 389 18.03 -1.02 -15.33
CA PHE A 389 16.93 -1.07 -16.29
C PHE A 389 16.36 0.32 -16.58
N ILE A 390 16.03 1.08 -15.53
CA ILE A 390 15.44 2.42 -15.66
C ILE A 390 16.35 3.36 -16.45
N SER A 391 17.67 3.22 -16.31
CA SER A 391 18.63 4.00 -17.10
C SER A 391 18.57 3.77 -18.61
N THR A 392 17.93 2.67 -19.05
CA THR A 392 17.74 2.34 -20.47
C THR A 392 16.42 2.84 -21.05
N LEU A 393 15.50 3.32 -20.19
CA LEU A 393 14.18 3.78 -20.61
C LEU A 393 14.28 5.07 -21.45
N SER A 394 13.34 5.24 -22.37
CA SER A 394 13.20 6.48 -23.14
C SER A 394 12.71 7.61 -22.24
N THR A 395 13.07 8.85 -22.58
CA THR A 395 12.65 10.03 -21.80
C THR A 395 11.12 10.14 -21.68
N SER A 396 10.39 9.70 -22.71
CA SER A 396 8.93 9.68 -22.73
C SER A 396 8.29 8.76 -21.67
N CYS A 397 9.06 7.82 -21.11
CA CYS A 397 8.59 6.98 -20.01
C CYS A 397 8.55 7.74 -18.67
N PHE A 398 9.30 8.84 -18.56
CA PHE A 398 9.34 9.67 -17.36
C PHE A 398 8.30 10.80 -17.39
N ASP A 399 7.61 10.98 -18.52
CA ASP A 399 6.59 12.00 -18.67
C ASP A 399 5.25 11.50 -18.09
N LEU A 400 4.73 12.20 -17.08
CA LEU A 400 3.38 11.96 -16.57
C LEU A 400 2.34 12.28 -17.65
N LYS A 401 1.58 11.29 -18.11
CA LYS A 401 0.54 11.44 -19.13
C LYS A 401 -0.78 11.88 -18.50
N ALA A 402 -1.05 11.45 -17.28
CA ALA A 402 -2.17 11.89 -16.49
C ALA A 402 -1.94 13.32 -15.98
N LYS A 403 -2.95 14.18 -16.10
CA LYS A 403 -2.93 15.50 -15.47
C LYS A 403 -3.00 15.32 -13.95
N GLN A 404 -1.84 15.27 -13.30
CA GLN A 404 -1.72 15.50 -11.88
C GLN A 404 -1.64 17.01 -11.68
N ASN A 405 -2.69 17.67 -11.21
CA ASN A 405 -2.47 18.91 -10.48
C ASN A 405 -1.87 18.51 -9.15
N CYS A 406 -0.58 18.17 -9.15
CA CYS A 406 0.26 18.10 -7.96
C CYS A 406 0.37 19.50 -7.35
N LYS A 407 -0.75 19.97 -6.81
CA LYS A 407 -0.82 20.83 -5.67
C LYS A 407 -1.41 19.97 -4.56
N THR A 408 -0.60 19.05 -4.02
CA THR A 408 -0.29 19.33 -2.62
C THR A 408 0.25 20.76 -2.65
N GLN A 409 -0.64 21.75 -2.47
CA GLN A 409 -0.17 22.96 -1.82
C GLN A 409 0.61 22.39 -0.66
N VAL A 410 1.92 22.61 -0.64
CA VAL A 410 2.71 22.24 0.52
C VAL A 410 2.04 23.04 1.61
N LYS A 411 1.12 22.41 2.34
CA LYS A 411 0.40 23.08 3.40
C LYS A 411 1.52 23.40 4.34
N LYS A 412 1.62 24.69 4.69
CA LYS A 412 2.63 25.15 5.62
C LYS A 412 2.68 24.15 6.77
N LEU A 413 3.89 23.77 7.16
CA LEU A 413 4.09 22.81 8.22
C LEU A 413 3.18 23.19 9.40
N PRO A 414 2.53 22.23 10.05
CA PRO A 414 1.42 22.53 10.96
C PRO A 414 1.76 23.49 12.10
N GLY A 415 3.04 23.52 12.51
CA GLY A 415 3.59 24.46 13.48
C GLY A 415 3.67 25.92 13.00
N VAL A 416 3.50 26.20 11.71
CA VAL A 416 3.59 27.57 11.16
C VAL A 416 2.39 28.43 11.57
N SER A 417 1.21 27.86 11.68
CA SER A 417 -0.03 28.57 12.04
C SER A 417 -0.51 28.27 13.46
N ILE A 418 0.39 27.77 14.30
CA ILE A 418 0.00 27.11 15.54
C ILE A 418 -0.01 28.05 16.74
N ASN A 419 -1.06 27.96 17.56
CA ASN A 419 -1.12 28.70 18.82
C ASN A 419 -0.65 27.82 19.97
N LEU A 420 0.63 27.98 20.39
CA LEU A 420 1.25 27.20 21.48
C LEU A 420 0.44 27.25 22.79
N THR A 421 -0.30 28.34 23.04
CA THR A 421 -1.16 28.50 24.21
C THR A 421 -2.38 27.56 24.16
N GLU A 422 -2.99 27.36 23.00
CA GLU A 422 -4.12 26.42 22.82
C GLU A 422 -3.67 24.97 23.07
N ILE A 423 -2.44 24.65 22.70
CA ILE A 423 -1.82 23.33 22.98
C ILE A 423 -1.75 23.10 24.49
N CYS A 424 -1.34 24.13 25.24
CA CYS A 424 -1.31 24.08 26.69
C CYS A 424 -2.71 23.98 27.30
N GLN A 425 -3.71 24.65 26.73
CA GLN A 425 -5.12 24.55 27.16
C GLN A 425 -5.65 23.13 27.01
N ILE A 426 -5.37 22.49 25.88
CA ILE A 426 -5.79 21.11 25.61
C ILE A 426 -5.03 20.11 26.48
N ALA A 427 -3.71 20.27 26.62
CA ALA A 427 -2.87 19.35 27.36
C ALA A 427 -3.08 19.44 28.88
N HIS A 428 -3.37 20.64 29.39
CA HIS A 428 -3.48 20.92 30.82
C HIS A 428 -4.72 21.77 31.14
N PRO A 429 -5.95 21.26 30.93
CA PRO A 429 -7.18 22.04 31.03
C PRO A 429 -7.47 22.60 32.44
N ASN A 430 -6.80 22.10 33.47
CA ASN A 430 -6.98 22.49 34.86
C ASN A 430 -5.97 23.56 35.34
N PHE A 431 -5.11 24.07 34.46
CA PHE A 431 -4.21 25.17 34.79
C PHE A 431 -5.00 26.48 34.94
N LEU A 432 -4.57 27.34 35.88
CA LEU A 432 -5.19 28.65 36.12
C LEU A 432 -4.89 29.65 34.99
N GLU A 433 -3.71 29.50 34.40
CA GLU A 433 -3.20 30.22 33.23
C GLU A 433 -2.28 29.31 32.41
N TRP A 434 -2.16 29.55 31.10
CA TRP A 434 -1.38 28.72 30.17
C TRP A 434 -0.22 29.51 29.57
N ASN A 435 0.90 29.55 30.28
CA ASN A 435 2.13 30.18 29.79
C ASN A 435 2.99 29.14 29.07
N VAL A 436 3.55 29.51 27.92
CA VAL A 436 4.47 28.68 27.14
C VAL A 436 5.90 29.08 27.48
N GLU A 437 6.70 28.15 28.00
CA GLU A 437 8.11 28.38 28.32
C GLU A 437 9.02 27.44 27.51
N PRO A 438 9.98 27.94 26.72
CA PRO A 438 10.91 27.09 25.98
C PRO A 438 11.90 26.41 26.95
N VAL A 439 12.13 25.11 26.78
CA VAL A 439 13.09 24.34 27.60
C VAL A 439 14.43 24.23 26.90
N ASN A 440 14.40 23.65 25.70
CA ASN A 440 15.57 23.46 24.87
C ASN A 440 15.16 23.81 23.43
N LYS A 441 15.62 24.98 22.99
CA LYS A 441 15.33 25.50 21.66
C LYS A 441 15.92 24.62 20.56
N GLU A 442 17.09 24.02 20.78
CA GLU A 442 17.76 23.18 19.78
C GLU A 442 17.02 21.86 19.51
N ASN A 443 16.40 21.29 20.56
CA ASN A 443 15.65 20.03 20.49
C ASN A 443 14.14 20.20 20.38
N CYS A 444 13.66 21.41 20.07
CA CYS A 444 12.24 21.67 19.82
C CYS A 444 11.33 21.30 21.00
N ARG A 445 11.69 21.72 22.22
CA ARG A 445 10.93 21.41 23.44
C ARG A 445 10.45 22.63 24.19
N PHE A 446 9.23 22.54 24.72
CA PHE A 446 8.62 23.57 25.55
C PHE A 446 7.82 22.97 26.73
N LEU A 447 7.54 23.79 27.72
CA LEU A 447 6.70 23.50 28.86
C LEU A 447 5.45 24.38 28.82
N CYS A 448 4.36 23.80 29.30
CA CYS A 448 3.19 24.57 29.70
C CYS A 448 3.29 24.84 31.20
N CYS A 449 3.20 26.09 31.59
CA CYS A 449 3.35 26.53 32.98
C CYS A 449 2.14 27.34 33.44
N SER A 450 1.81 27.19 34.71
CA SER A 450 0.72 27.90 35.37
C SER A 450 1.15 28.39 36.74
N ARG A 451 0.50 29.41 37.28
CA ARG A 451 0.65 29.73 38.71
C ARG A 451 0.00 28.65 39.57
N ARG A 452 0.58 28.40 40.74
CA ARG A 452 0.01 27.48 41.72
C ARG A 452 -1.26 28.00 42.39
N SER A 453 -1.40 29.31 42.52
CA SER A 453 -2.61 29.96 43.03
C SER A 453 -2.69 31.39 42.52
N LEU A 454 -3.90 31.98 42.53
CA LEU A 454 -4.13 33.36 42.08
C LEU A 454 -3.33 34.41 42.87
N ASN A 455 -2.86 34.06 44.08
CA ASN A 455 -2.13 34.96 44.98
C ASN A 455 -0.63 34.65 45.08
N SER A 456 -0.12 33.67 44.32
CA SER A 456 1.29 33.27 44.35
C SER A 456 1.98 33.54 43.01
N TYR A 457 3.22 34.04 43.07
CA TYR A 457 4.11 34.14 41.91
C TYR A 457 4.84 32.82 41.60
N GLU A 458 4.64 31.79 42.43
CA GLU A 458 5.28 30.48 42.24
C GLU A 458 4.61 29.73 41.08
N LYS A 459 5.40 29.42 40.05
CA LYS A 459 4.98 28.71 38.85
C LYS A 459 5.12 27.20 39.04
N THR A 460 4.20 26.45 38.45
CA THR A 460 4.29 25.00 38.25
C THR A 460 4.21 24.71 36.75
N CYS A 461 5.09 23.85 36.26
CA CYS A 461 5.11 23.45 34.86
C CYS A 461 4.71 21.98 34.73
N GLY A 462 4.01 21.65 33.65
CA GLY A 462 3.66 20.28 33.30
C GLY A 462 4.86 19.48 32.77
N LEU A 463 4.60 18.32 32.18
CA LEU A 463 5.63 17.55 31.46
C LEU A 463 6.08 18.30 30.20
N GLU A 464 7.32 18.04 29.75
CA GLU A 464 7.86 18.57 28.51
C GLU A 464 7.05 18.12 27.30
N HIS A 465 6.81 19.05 26.37
CA HIS A 465 6.14 18.82 25.10
C HIS A 465 7.08 19.11 23.93
N PHE A 466 6.84 18.43 22.81
CA PHE A 466 7.53 18.71 21.55
C PHE A 466 6.82 19.82 20.78
N LEU A 467 7.59 20.76 20.25
CA LEU A 467 7.13 21.68 19.22
C LEU A 467 6.83 20.87 17.95
N PRO A 468 5.62 20.98 17.36
CA PRO A 468 5.33 20.35 16.09
C PRO A 468 6.14 20.96 14.95
N ASP A 469 6.30 20.18 13.88
CA ASP A 469 7.05 20.61 12.71
C ASP A 469 6.46 21.90 12.13
N GLY A 470 7.33 22.87 11.85
CA GLY A 470 7.00 24.22 11.38
C GLY A 470 6.97 25.29 12.46
N ALA A 471 6.94 24.91 13.74
CA ALA A 471 6.84 25.86 14.85
C ALA A 471 8.14 26.65 15.02
N ASP A 472 8.00 27.93 15.39
CA ASP A 472 9.13 28.81 15.67
C ASP A 472 9.91 28.31 16.91
N CYS A 473 11.22 28.13 16.76
CA CYS A 473 12.13 27.74 17.84
C CYS A 473 13.17 28.82 18.17
N GLY A 474 12.99 30.05 17.67
CA GLY A 474 13.87 31.20 17.85
C GLY A 474 14.77 31.50 16.65
N ASP A 475 15.33 32.71 16.56
CA ASP A 475 16.30 33.15 15.54
C ASP A 475 15.85 32.93 14.08
N ALA A 476 14.55 33.07 13.82
CA ALA A 476 13.91 32.76 12.53
C ALA A 476 14.13 31.30 12.06
N LYS A 477 14.38 30.39 13.00
CA LYS A 477 14.46 28.95 12.80
C LYS A 477 13.13 28.29 13.12
N ARG A 478 12.93 27.11 12.54
CA ARG A 478 11.75 26.28 12.77
C ARG A 478 12.13 24.88 13.20
N CYS A 479 11.20 24.20 13.84
CA CYS A 479 11.31 22.79 14.16
C CYS A 479 10.97 21.93 12.96
N VAL A 480 11.84 20.99 12.60
CA VAL A 480 11.54 19.93 11.63
C VAL A 480 12.13 18.63 12.15
N LYS A 481 11.31 17.59 12.28
CA LYS A 481 11.70 16.27 12.81
C LYS A 481 12.39 16.36 14.17
N GLY A 482 11.91 17.26 15.04
CA GLY A 482 12.41 17.44 16.40
C GLY A 482 13.76 18.17 16.52
N THR A 483 14.25 18.78 15.43
CA THR A 483 15.49 19.59 15.43
C THR A 483 15.18 21.03 15.02
N CYS A 484 15.77 22.00 15.71
CA CYS A 484 15.63 23.41 15.37
C CYS A 484 16.69 23.83 14.34
N GLY A 485 16.24 24.34 13.20
CA GLY A 485 17.13 24.73 12.11
C GLY A 485 16.51 25.77 11.17
N TYR A 486 17.31 26.23 10.21
CA TYR A 486 16.82 27.15 9.18
C TYR A 486 15.96 26.38 8.19
N TYR A 487 14.65 26.38 8.41
CA TYR A 487 13.67 25.79 7.51
C TYR A 487 12.63 26.82 7.10
N ASP A 488 12.16 26.75 5.86
CA ASP A 488 11.02 27.53 5.41
C ASP A 488 9.70 27.02 6.03
N GLU A 489 8.58 27.66 5.70
CA GLU A 489 7.26 27.25 6.18
C GLU A 489 6.79 25.91 5.64
N TYR A 490 7.56 25.26 4.77
CA TYR A 490 7.25 23.99 4.11
C TYR A 490 8.18 22.86 4.56
N GLY A 491 9.20 23.17 5.38
CA GLY A 491 10.17 22.21 5.90
C GLY A 491 11.43 22.04 5.06
N ALA A 492 11.61 22.87 4.02
CA ALA A 492 12.82 22.84 3.21
C ALA A 492 13.95 23.61 3.91
N PRO A 493 15.21 23.11 3.89
CA PRO A 493 16.36 23.83 4.41
C PRO A 493 16.53 25.19 3.72
N THR A 494 16.81 26.23 4.50
CA THR A 494 17.07 27.59 4.03
C THR A 494 18.44 28.06 4.53
N THR A 495 19.03 29.01 3.82
CA THR A 495 20.26 29.67 4.27
C THR A 495 19.93 30.73 5.33
N PRO A 496 20.83 30.97 6.31
CA PRO A 496 20.66 32.07 7.25
C PRO A 496 20.53 33.38 6.46
N ARG A 497 19.49 34.17 6.74
CA ARG A 497 19.43 35.54 6.21
C ARG A 497 20.62 36.29 6.78
N GLN A 498 21.58 36.65 5.91
CA GLN A 498 22.62 37.61 6.26
C GLN A 498 21.93 38.91 6.65
N SER A 499 22.16 39.37 7.88
CA SER A 499 21.62 40.61 8.40
C SER A 499 22.05 41.77 7.50
N ALA A 500 21.08 42.49 6.96
CA ALA A 500 21.27 43.82 6.39
C ALA A 500 21.42 44.85 7.51
#